data_AF-A0A538JZX1-F1
#
_entry.id   AF-A0A538JZX1-F1
#
_cell.length_a   1.000
_cell.length_b   1.000
_cell.length_c   1.000
_cell.angle_alpha   90.00
_cell.angle_beta   90.00
_cell.angle_gamma   90.00
#
_symmetry.space_group_name_H-M   'P 1'
#
loop_
_entity.id
_entity.type
_entity.pdbx_description
1 polymer ?
#
loop_
_entity_poly.entity_id
_entity_poly.type
_entity_poly.pdbx_seq_one_letter_code
_entity_poly.pdbx_strand_id
1 'polypeptide(L)'
;MIDETRAERTTRLLVARLDALAKIASGLHQAEATRLVELASVATMHAVALETLHAERAEAIWRGAHVRHPQLPEAVVALSERVAA
;
A
#
# COMPACT_ATOMS: atom_id res chain seq x y z
N MET A 1 -19.93 14.33 5.29
CA MET A 1 -19.87 14.50 3.82
C MET A 1 -18.47 14.83 3.30
N ILE A 2 -17.79 15.89 3.79
CA ILE A 2 -16.47 16.29 3.26
C ILE A 2 -15.38 15.24 3.57
N ASP A 3 -15.34 14.71 4.79
CA ASP A 3 -14.34 13.69 5.16
C ASP A 3 -14.52 12.36 4.43
N GLU A 4 -15.76 11.93 4.25
CA GLU A 4 -16.06 10.71 3.49
C GLU A 4 -15.63 10.82 2.02
N THR A 5 -15.84 12.01 1.41
CA THR A 5 -15.37 12.30 0.05
C THR A 5 -13.84 12.30 -0.04
N ARG A 6 -13.15 12.81 1.00
CA ARG A 6 -11.68 12.80 1.08
C ARG A 6 -11.15 11.37 1.26
N ALA A 7 -11.74 10.58 2.15
CA ALA A 7 -11.35 9.19 2.39
C ALA A 7 -11.55 8.31 1.15
N GLU A 8 -12.66 8.50 0.41
CA GLU A 8 -12.89 7.83 -0.87
C GLU A 8 -11.87 8.22 -1.93
N ARG A 9 -11.47 9.50 -1.98
CA ARG A 9 -10.45 9.98 -2.90
C ARG A 9 -9.09 9.36 -2.57
N THR A 10 -8.70 9.33 -1.29
CA THR A 10 -7.47 8.67 -0.81
C THR A 10 -7.49 7.18 -1.14
N THR A 11 -8.62 6.51 -0.94
CA THR A 11 -8.83 5.09 -1.31
C THR A 11 -8.55 4.86 -2.79
N ARG A 12 -9.22 5.62 -3.67
CA ARG A 12 -9.05 5.48 -5.14
C ARG A 12 -7.60 5.72 -5.56
N LEU A 13 -6.96 6.72 -4.96
CA LEU A 13 -5.57 7.05 -5.23
C LEU A 13 -4.61 5.95 -4.77
N LEU A 14 -4.85 5.34 -3.61
CA LEU A 14 -4.04 4.23 -3.11
C LEU A 14 -4.15 3.00 -4.02
N VAL A 15 -5.37 2.62 -4.45
CA VAL A 15 -5.57 1.51 -5.39
C VAL A 15 -4.76 1.73 -6.67
N ALA A 16 -4.94 2.89 -7.32
CA ALA A 16 -4.24 3.21 -8.56
C ALA A 16 -2.71 3.21 -8.39
N ARG A 17 -2.22 3.68 -7.24
CA ARG A 17 -0.78 3.70 -6.93
C ARG A 17 -0.21 2.30 -6.72
N LEU A 18 -0.92 1.40 -6.03
CA LEU A 18 -0.44 0.03 -5.84
C LEU A 18 -0.40 -0.74 -7.16
N ASP A 19 -1.39 -0.55 -8.04
CA ASP A 19 -1.36 -1.17 -9.37
C ASP A 19 -0.21 -0.62 -10.23
N ALA A 20 0.10 0.68 -10.14
CA ALA A 20 1.25 1.27 -10.82
C ALA A 20 2.59 0.78 -10.23
N LEU A 21 2.68 0.70 -8.90
CA LEU A 21 3.83 0.18 -8.18
C LEU A 21 4.14 -1.27 -8.59
N ALA A 22 3.12 -2.14 -8.64
CA ALA A 22 3.29 -3.53 -9.04
C ALA A 22 3.89 -3.68 -10.44
N LYS A 23 3.42 -2.84 -11.38
CA LYS A 23 3.95 -2.80 -12.75
C LYS A 23 5.41 -2.37 -12.78
N ILE A 24 5.76 -1.31 -12.05
CA ILE A 24 7.15 -0.83 -11.97
C ILE A 24 8.04 -1.90 -11.33
N ALA A 25 7.63 -2.44 -10.17
CA ALA A 25 8.38 -3.43 -9.41
C ALA A 25 8.67 -4.71 -10.21
N SER A 26 7.77 -5.12 -11.10
CA SER A 26 7.98 -6.31 -11.95
C SER A 26 9.17 -6.21 -12.92
N GLY A 27 9.62 -4.99 -13.23
CA GLY A 27 10.76 -4.74 -14.11
C GLY A 27 12.07 -4.41 -13.39
N LEU A 28 12.06 -4.36 -12.06
CA LEU A 28 13.20 -3.93 -11.24
C LEU A 28 13.98 -5.10 -10.66
N HIS A 29 15.20 -4.82 -10.21
CA HIS A 29 15.92 -5.77 -9.37
C HIS A 29 15.21 -5.94 -8.03
N GLN A 30 15.29 -7.14 -7.46
CA GLN A 30 14.56 -7.51 -6.23
C GLN A 30 14.75 -6.50 -5.09
N ALA A 31 15.98 -6.00 -4.88
CA ALA A 31 16.28 -5.02 -3.83
C ALA A 31 15.57 -3.68 -4.05
N GLU A 32 15.50 -3.21 -5.30
CA GLU A 32 14.83 -1.95 -5.66
C GLU A 32 13.31 -2.07 -5.55
N ALA A 33 12.76 -3.19 -6.04
CA ALA A 33 11.35 -3.52 -5.89
C ALA A 33 10.94 -3.56 -4.40
N THR A 34 11.75 -4.22 -3.56
CA THR A 34 11.52 -4.30 -2.12
C THR A 34 11.48 -2.91 -1.48
N ARG A 35 12.46 -2.05 -1.79
CA ARG A 35 12.52 -0.69 -1.24
C ARG A 35 11.33 0.18 -1.66
N LEU A 36 10.85 0.04 -2.89
CA LEU A 36 9.66 0.77 -3.34
C LEU A 36 8.38 0.30 -2.62
N VAL A 37 8.25 -1.01 -2.41
CA VAL A 37 7.15 -1.59 -1.65
C VAL A 37 7.18 -1.13 -0.18
N GLU A 38 8.35 -1.08 0.44
CA GLU A 38 8.54 -0.54 1.79
C GLU A 38 8.08 0.92 1.89
N LEU A 39 8.50 1.78 0.95
CA LEU A 39 8.08 3.19 0.91
C LEU A 39 6.56 3.32 0.78
N ALA A 40 5.93 2.50 -0.06
CA ALA A 40 4.48 2.50 -0.21
C ALA A 40 3.76 2.02 1.06
N SER A 41 4.32 1.04 1.77
CA SER A 41 3.81 0.57 3.06
C SER A 41 3.87 1.69 4.11
N VAL A 42 5.01 2.36 4.25
CA VAL A 42 5.19 3.50 5.17
C VAL A 42 4.21 4.62 4.85
N ALA A 43 4.09 5.03 3.57
CA ALA A 43 3.13 6.05 3.17
C ALA A 43 1.68 5.67 3.51
N THR A 44 1.32 4.39 3.39
CA THR A 44 -0.01 3.89 3.79
C THR A 44 -0.20 4.01 5.30
N MET A 45 0.80 3.62 6.11
CA MET A 45 0.75 3.77 7.56
C MET A 45 0.59 5.23 7.99
N HIS A 46 1.30 6.16 7.34
CA HIS A 46 1.12 7.60 7.59
C HIS A 46 -0.29 8.08 7.25
N ALA A 47 -0.88 7.62 6.14
CA ALA A 47 -2.24 8.00 5.77
C ALA A 47 -3.28 7.51 6.80
N VAL A 48 -3.05 6.34 7.40
CA VAL A 48 -3.86 5.80 8.50
C VAL A 48 -3.65 6.59 9.78
N ALA A 49 -2.41 6.89 10.16
CA ALA A 49 -2.08 7.66 11.36
C ALA A 49 -2.64 9.09 11.32
N LEU A 50 -2.78 9.66 10.12
CA LEU A 50 -3.39 10.98 9.90
C LEU A 50 -4.92 10.93 9.72
N GLU A 51 -5.54 9.76 9.93
CA GLU A 51 -6.99 9.52 9.78
C GLU A 51 -7.54 9.85 8.38
N THR A 52 -6.66 9.92 7.38
CA THR A 52 -7.04 10.17 5.98
C THR A 52 -7.48 8.89 5.24
N LEU A 53 -7.29 7.74 5.90
CA LEU A 53 -7.65 6.40 5.45
C LEU A 53 -7.88 5.49 6.66
N HIS A 54 -8.98 4.75 6.71
CA HIS A 54 -9.21 3.76 7.77
C HIS A 54 -8.29 2.53 7.60
N ALA A 55 -7.82 1.97 8.71
CA ALA A 55 -6.88 0.84 8.73
C ALA A 55 -7.45 -0.40 8.02
N GLU A 56 -8.68 -0.78 8.32
CA GLU A 56 -9.36 -1.94 7.73
C GLU A 56 -9.50 -1.77 6.21
N ARG A 57 -9.72 -0.53 5.77
CA ARG A 57 -9.82 -0.18 4.36
C ARG A 57 -8.46 -0.23 3.66
N ALA A 58 -7.40 0.23 4.33
CA ALA A 58 -6.03 0.07 3.83
C ALA A 58 -5.68 -1.41 3.64
N GLU A 59 -5.95 -2.26 4.64
CA GLU A 59 -5.70 -3.69 4.56
C GLU A 59 -6.48 -4.36 3.41
N ALA A 60 -7.77 -4.02 3.25
CA ALA A 60 -8.57 -4.54 2.14
C ALA A 60 -8.00 -4.13 0.77
N ILE A 61 -7.48 -2.90 0.64
CA ILE A 61 -6.84 -2.41 -0.58
C ILE A 61 -5.57 -3.20 -0.89
N TRP A 62 -4.71 -3.42 0.12
CA TRP A 62 -3.47 -4.18 -0.04
C TRP A 62 -3.72 -5.65 -0.37
N ARG A 63 -4.67 -6.31 0.32
CA ARG A 63 -5.10 -7.67 -0.04
C ARG A 63 -5.62 -7.76 -1.47
N GLY A 64 -6.47 -6.81 -1.87
CA GLY A 64 -6.97 -6.74 -3.23
C GLY A 64 -5.83 -6.55 -4.25
N ALA A 65 -4.83 -5.72 -3.93
CA ALA A 65 -3.68 -5.52 -4.78
C ALA A 65 -2.81 -6.79 -4.87
N HIS A 66 -2.58 -7.51 -3.76
CA HIS A 66 -1.88 -8.79 -3.75
C HIS A 66 -2.56 -9.85 -4.62
N VAL A 67 -3.90 -9.98 -4.54
CA VAL A 67 -4.66 -10.90 -5.40
C VAL A 67 -4.42 -10.62 -6.89
N ARG A 68 -4.30 -9.33 -7.28
CA ARG A 68 -4.00 -8.93 -8.66
C ARG A 68 -2.52 -9.05 -9.00
N HIS A 69 -1.64 -8.84 -8.02
CA HIS A 69 -0.19 -8.74 -8.14
C HIS A 69 0.50 -9.49 -6.99
N PRO A 70 0.68 -10.82 -7.10
CA PRO A 70 1.17 -11.65 -5.99
C PRO A 70 2.57 -11.29 -5.47
N GLN A 71 3.34 -10.52 -6.22
CA GLN A 71 4.64 -9.98 -5.80
C GLN A 71 4.54 -8.87 -4.74
N LEU A 72 3.36 -8.23 -4.61
CA LEU A 72 3.10 -7.32 -3.51
C LEU A 72 2.83 -8.11 -2.22
N PRO A 73 3.12 -7.57 -1.05
CA PRO A 73 2.73 -8.19 0.23
C PRO A 73 1.20 -8.16 0.39
N GLU A 74 0.67 -9.17 1.08
CA GLU A 74 -0.76 -9.28 1.36
C GLU A 74 -1.27 -8.21 2.34
N ALA A 75 -0.43 -7.76 3.28
CA ALA A 75 -0.77 -6.76 4.29
C ALA A 75 0.38 -5.76 4.54
N VAL A 76 0.00 -4.53 4.92
CA VAL A 76 0.91 -3.43 5.29
C VAL A 76 1.80 -3.82 6.49
N VAL A 77 1.21 -4.55 7.44
CA VAL A 77 1.83 -4.92 8.74
C VAL A 77 2.98 -5.93 8.59
N ALA A 78 2.97 -6.78 7.56
CA ALA A 78 3.97 -7.83 7.39
C ALA A 78 5.37 -7.32 6.99
N LEU A 79 5.50 -6.05 6.58
CA LEU A 79 6.79 -5.46 6.18
C LEU A 79 7.58 -4.89 7.36
N SER A 80 6.91 -4.29 8.34
CA SER A 80 7.59 -3.70 9.50
C SER A 80 8.35 -4.74 10.33
N GLU A 81 7.82 -5.97 10.43
CA GLU A 81 8.49 -7.07 11.14
C GLU A 81 9.77 -7.56 10.44
N ARG A 82 9.92 -7.35 9.12
CA ARG A 82 11.13 -7.74 8.36
C ARG A 82 12.25 -6.72 8.36
N VAL A 83 11.99 -5.49 8.83
CA VAL A 83 12.98 -4.40 8.91
C VAL A 83 13.58 -4.29 10.32
N ALA A 84 12.96 -4.92 11.32
CA ALA A 84 13.45 -4.95 12.70
C ALA A 84 14.34 -6.17 13.04
N ALA A 85 14.64 -7.03 12.06
CA ALA A 85 15.49 -8.22 12.17
C ALA A 85 16.73 -8.10 11.29
#